data_AF-A0A7M2WQN3-F1
#
_entry.id   AF-A0A7M2WQN3-F1
#
_cell.length_a   1.000
_cell.length_b   1.000
_cell.length_c   1.000
_cell.angle_alpha   90.00
_cell.angle_beta   90.00
_cell.angle_gamma   90.00
#
_symmetry.space_group_name_H-M   'P 1'
#
loop_
_entity.id
_entity.type
_entity.pdbx_description
1 polymer ?
#
loop_
_entity_poly.entity_id
_entity_poly.type
_entity_poly.pdbx_seq_one_letter_code
_entity_poly.pdbx_strand_id
1 'polypeptide(L)'
;MSSNRATHPPDHPATFSCYPAIPPPIRLSLVNTGEHACPYLPGRMSSNRAFWAEQIPPEVYHAFMDAGFRRSGKFVYQPVCRGCRQCISIRVPVKEFRASKSQRRCLRRNDDLRVAIGPPEPDAERFALYQKYVTQWHGKKPADDPEDPYESFCSFLYESPVDTVEYQYRDQGGRLIGVGICDLSPQSLSSVYFYHDPDESHRSLGTFSALREIGDCIDRGIPYYYLGYWVDQCTTMDYKSSYKPHQILHPDGIWRNRGAD
;
A
#
# COMPACT_ATOMS: atom_id res chain seq x y z
N MET A 1 -53.65 -28.17 13.46
CA MET A 1 -52.86 -28.03 12.21
C MET A 1 -52.38 -26.60 12.12
N SER A 2 -51.24 -26.30 12.73
CA SER A 2 -50.69 -24.95 12.79
C SER A 2 -49.91 -24.67 11.50
N SER A 3 -50.42 -23.78 10.67
CA SER A 3 -49.77 -23.42 9.40
C SER A 3 -48.51 -22.60 9.66
N ASN A 4 -47.38 -23.17 9.28
CA ASN A 4 -46.06 -22.55 9.32
C ASN A 4 -46.03 -21.44 8.24
N ARG A 5 -46.15 -20.16 8.63
CA ARG A 5 -45.88 -19.04 7.72
C ARG A 5 -44.37 -18.85 7.67
N ALA A 6 -43.76 -19.34 6.59
CA ALA A 6 -42.39 -19.01 6.22
C ALA A 6 -42.26 -17.49 6.07
N THR A 7 -41.46 -16.87 6.93
CA THR A 7 -41.02 -15.49 6.75
C THR A 7 -39.99 -15.47 5.62
N HIS A 8 -40.43 -15.05 4.44
CA HIS A 8 -39.50 -14.65 3.37
C HIS A 8 -38.63 -13.49 3.90
N PRO A 9 -37.30 -13.53 3.71
CA PRO A 9 -36.48 -12.35 3.93
C PRO A 9 -36.91 -11.26 2.94
N PRO A 10 -36.81 -9.97 3.31
CA PRO A 10 -37.20 -8.90 2.41
C PRO A 10 -36.30 -8.93 1.17
N ASP A 11 -36.94 -8.86 0.00
CA ASP A 11 -36.29 -8.56 -1.28
C ASP A 11 -35.49 -7.27 -1.12
N HIS A 12 -34.17 -7.40 -0.94
CA HIS A 12 -33.27 -6.28 -1.12
C HIS A 12 -33.24 -5.99 -2.63
N PRO A 13 -33.72 -4.81 -3.09
CA PRO A 13 -33.52 -4.45 -4.48
C PRO A 13 -32.02 -4.48 -4.75
N ALA A 14 -31.63 -5.10 -5.86
CA ALA A 14 -30.26 -5.12 -6.34
C ALA A 14 -29.77 -3.68 -6.55
N THR A 15 -29.26 -3.09 -5.48
CA THR A 15 -28.52 -1.84 -5.51
C THR A 15 -27.19 -2.16 -6.18
N PHE A 16 -27.19 -1.97 -7.50
CA PHE A 16 -25.97 -1.92 -8.28
C PHE A 16 -25.02 -0.95 -7.59
N SER A 17 -23.80 -1.44 -7.35
CA SER A 17 -22.61 -0.70 -6.98
C SER A 17 -22.70 0.80 -7.30
N CYS A 18 -22.89 1.61 -6.26
CA CYS A 18 -22.61 3.04 -6.36
C CYS A 18 -21.09 3.19 -6.24
N TYR A 19 -20.28 2.91 -7.27
CA TYR A 19 -18.86 3.33 -7.33
C TYR A 19 -18.64 4.22 -8.54
N PRO A 20 -17.83 5.26 -8.46
CA PRO A 20 -16.91 5.50 -9.55
C PRO A 20 -15.73 4.57 -9.30
N ALA A 21 -15.81 3.39 -9.89
CA ALA A 21 -14.60 2.68 -10.23
C ALA A 21 -13.99 3.49 -11.39
N ILE A 22 -13.15 4.48 -11.08
CA ILE A 22 -12.61 5.43 -12.08
C ILE A 22 -11.98 4.60 -13.20
N PRO A 23 -12.53 4.62 -14.42
CA PRO A 23 -12.04 3.75 -15.47
C PRO A 23 -10.56 4.02 -15.68
N PRO A 24 -9.74 2.97 -15.93
CA PRO A 24 -8.35 3.20 -16.25
C PRO A 24 -8.24 4.09 -17.49
N PRO A 25 -7.17 4.88 -17.61
CA PRO A 25 -6.95 5.79 -18.75
C PRO A 25 -6.70 5.04 -20.08
N ILE A 26 -6.68 3.71 -20.05
CA ILE A 26 -6.46 2.82 -21.18
C ILE A 26 -7.61 1.81 -21.23
N ARG A 27 -8.07 1.45 -22.44
CA ARG A 27 -9.03 0.36 -22.60
C ARG A 27 -8.35 -0.99 -22.35
N LEU A 28 -8.66 -1.59 -21.21
CA LEU A 28 -8.13 -2.88 -20.79
C LEU A 28 -9.26 -3.77 -20.27
N SER A 29 -9.19 -5.07 -20.56
CA SER A 29 -10.09 -6.06 -19.96
C SER A 29 -9.70 -6.29 -18.50
N LEU A 30 -10.61 -5.98 -17.59
CA LEU A 30 -10.44 -6.19 -16.15
C LEU A 30 -11.28 -7.37 -15.70
N VAL A 31 -10.73 -8.17 -14.79
CA VAL A 31 -11.45 -9.27 -14.12
C VAL A 31 -11.79 -8.86 -12.69
N ASN A 32 -12.98 -9.18 -12.22
CA ASN A 32 -13.34 -9.01 -10.81
C ASN A 32 -12.93 -10.26 -10.04
N THR A 33 -12.24 -10.08 -8.92
CA THR A 33 -11.89 -11.17 -8.00
C THR A 33 -13.12 -11.62 -7.21
N GLY A 34 -13.08 -12.85 -6.70
CA GLY A 34 -14.06 -13.33 -5.72
C GLY A 34 -14.11 -12.43 -4.48
N GLU A 35 -15.28 -12.41 -3.83
CA GLU A 35 -15.45 -11.72 -2.56
C GLU A 35 -14.75 -12.48 -1.43
N HIS A 36 -14.06 -11.75 -0.55
CA HIS A 36 -13.41 -12.25 0.65
C HIS A 36 -13.63 -11.29 1.82
N ALA A 37 -13.35 -11.71 3.06
CA ALA A 37 -13.45 -10.82 4.21
C ALA A 37 -12.52 -9.61 4.04
N CYS A 38 -13.01 -8.40 4.33
CA CYS A 38 -12.20 -7.19 4.22
C CYS A 38 -11.05 -7.21 5.24
N PRO A 39 -9.79 -6.99 4.81
CA PRO A 39 -8.64 -7.02 5.73
C PRO A 39 -8.60 -5.81 6.67
N TYR A 40 -9.36 -4.74 6.38
CA TYR A 40 -9.30 -3.48 7.12
C TYR A 40 -10.53 -3.22 8.00
N LEU A 41 -11.71 -3.67 7.58
CA LEU A 41 -12.99 -3.34 8.21
C LEU A 41 -13.75 -4.64 8.55
N PRO A 42 -13.78 -5.06 9.83
CA PRO A 42 -14.49 -6.26 10.25
C PRO A 42 -15.96 -6.28 9.82
N GLY A 43 -16.46 -7.44 9.40
CA GLY A 43 -17.85 -7.63 8.96
C GLY A 43 -18.17 -7.08 7.57
N ARG A 44 -17.18 -6.55 6.83
CA ARG A 44 -17.35 -6.16 5.42
C ARG A 44 -16.71 -7.17 4.48
N MET A 45 -17.23 -7.22 3.25
CA MET A 45 -16.64 -7.98 2.15
C MET A 45 -15.77 -7.08 1.28
N SER A 46 -14.77 -7.68 0.64
CA SER A 46 -13.80 -7.05 -0.24
C SER A 46 -13.73 -7.80 -1.56
N SER A 47 -13.59 -7.05 -2.66
CA SER A 47 -13.34 -7.56 -4.00
C SER A 47 -12.58 -6.50 -4.78
N ASN A 48 -11.77 -6.94 -5.73
CA ASN A 48 -10.99 -6.07 -6.59
C ASN A 48 -11.38 -6.29 -8.04
N ARG A 49 -11.27 -5.25 -8.87
CA ARG A 49 -11.09 -5.42 -10.31
C ARG A 49 -9.61 -5.35 -10.63
N ALA A 50 -9.13 -6.20 -11.52
CA ALA A 50 -7.69 -6.38 -11.69
C ALA A 50 -7.32 -6.90 -13.07
N PHE A 51 -6.02 -6.89 -13.34
CA PHE A 51 -5.37 -7.53 -14.47
C PHE A 51 -3.96 -7.97 -14.09
N TRP A 52 -3.40 -8.88 -14.87
CA TRP A 52 -2.00 -9.28 -14.79
C TRP A 52 -1.18 -8.54 -15.85
N ALA A 53 0.04 -8.15 -15.51
CA ALA A 53 0.96 -7.56 -16.46
C ALA A 53 2.38 -8.09 -16.23
N GLU A 54 3.09 -8.35 -17.31
CA GLU A 54 4.52 -8.66 -17.24
C GLU A 54 5.37 -7.39 -17.12
N GLN A 55 4.97 -6.34 -17.84
CA GLN A 55 5.62 -5.04 -17.76
C GLN A 55 4.65 -3.90 -18.09
N ILE A 56 4.80 -2.78 -17.39
CA ILE A 56 4.00 -1.57 -17.50
C ILE A 56 4.97 -0.38 -17.49
N PRO A 57 4.93 0.49 -18.51
CA PRO A 57 5.72 1.72 -18.49
C PRO A 57 5.40 2.59 -17.25
N PRO A 58 6.39 3.22 -16.60
CA PRO A 58 6.18 3.97 -15.37
C PRO A 58 5.08 5.04 -15.45
N GLU A 59 4.99 5.77 -16.57
CA GLU A 59 3.95 6.78 -16.80
C GLU A 59 2.55 6.18 -16.93
N VAL A 60 2.44 4.98 -17.51
CA VAL A 60 1.17 4.24 -17.59
C VAL A 60 0.76 3.79 -16.20
N TYR A 61 1.70 3.24 -15.41
CA TYR A 61 1.40 2.84 -14.05
C TYR A 61 1.00 4.02 -13.16
N HIS A 62 1.64 5.18 -13.32
CA HIS A 62 1.23 6.41 -12.66
C HIS A 62 -0.23 6.76 -12.95
N ALA A 63 -0.64 6.66 -14.21
CA ALA A 63 -2.01 6.93 -14.62
C ALA A 63 -3.02 5.90 -14.03
N PHE A 64 -2.62 4.64 -13.87
CA PHE A 64 -3.39 3.65 -13.11
C PHE A 64 -3.49 4.00 -11.62
N MET A 65 -2.41 4.48 -11.00
CA MET A 65 -2.42 4.94 -9.61
C MET A 65 -3.34 6.14 -9.39
N ASP A 66 -3.45 7.03 -10.37
CA ASP A 66 -4.40 8.15 -10.40
C ASP A 66 -5.84 7.71 -10.64
N ALA A 67 -6.06 6.55 -11.25
CA ALA A 67 -7.36 5.89 -11.30
C ALA A 67 -7.63 5.04 -10.05
N GLY A 68 -6.75 5.07 -9.05
CA GLY A 68 -6.91 4.37 -7.77
C GLY A 68 -6.49 2.91 -7.80
N PHE A 69 -5.68 2.47 -8.76
CA PHE A 69 -5.08 1.13 -8.77
C PHE A 69 -3.81 1.07 -7.92
N ARG A 70 -3.48 -0.13 -7.45
CA ARG A 70 -2.22 -0.51 -6.80
C ARG A 70 -1.77 -1.87 -7.32
N ARG A 71 -0.59 -2.34 -6.92
CA ARG A 71 -0.09 -3.65 -7.30
C ARG A 71 0.31 -4.51 -6.11
N SER A 72 0.40 -5.81 -6.36
CA SER A 72 0.96 -6.85 -5.51
C SER A 72 1.62 -7.84 -6.44
N GLY A 73 2.95 -7.91 -6.44
CA GLY A 73 3.67 -8.54 -7.55
C GLY A 73 3.25 -7.94 -8.90
N LYS A 74 3.00 -8.81 -9.88
CA LYS A 74 2.46 -8.54 -11.22
C LYS A 74 0.94 -8.37 -11.29
N PHE A 75 0.24 -8.52 -10.17
CA PHE A 75 -1.20 -8.33 -10.08
C PHE A 75 -1.53 -6.87 -9.79
N VAL A 76 -2.17 -6.18 -10.74
CA VAL A 76 -2.58 -4.77 -10.63
C VAL A 76 -4.08 -4.69 -10.39
N TYR A 77 -4.50 -3.99 -9.33
CA TYR A 77 -5.85 -4.09 -8.81
C TYR A 77 -6.39 -2.76 -8.25
N GLN A 78 -7.71 -2.65 -8.25
CA GLN A 78 -8.46 -1.59 -7.59
C GLN A 78 -9.64 -2.17 -6.80
N PRO A 79 -9.83 -1.81 -5.52
CA PRO A 79 -10.99 -2.19 -4.73
C PRO A 79 -12.32 -1.73 -5.33
N VAL A 80 -13.29 -2.64 -5.42
CA VAL A 80 -14.65 -2.41 -5.94
C VAL A 80 -15.72 -3.06 -5.03
N CYS A 81 -15.45 -3.07 -3.72
CA CYS A 81 -16.21 -3.76 -2.68
C CYS A 81 -17.68 -3.30 -2.58
N ARG A 82 -18.67 -4.22 -2.58
CA ARG A 82 -20.12 -3.92 -2.50
C ARG A 82 -20.48 -2.94 -1.36
N GLY A 83 -21.06 -1.77 -1.68
CA GLY A 83 -21.53 -0.77 -0.72
C GLY A 83 -20.43 -0.07 0.09
N CYS A 84 -19.17 -0.12 -0.33
CA CYS A 84 -18.03 0.44 0.40
C CYS A 84 -17.10 1.26 -0.49
N ARG A 85 -16.60 2.40 0.01
CA ARG A 85 -15.63 3.28 -0.69
C ARG A 85 -14.46 3.69 0.20
N GLN A 86 -14.18 2.94 1.26
CA GLN A 86 -13.23 3.38 2.28
C GLN A 86 -11.77 3.27 1.85
N CYS A 87 -11.43 2.41 0.89
CA CYS A 87 -10.06 2.34 0.33
C CYS A 87 -9.78 3.53 -0.60
N ILE A 88 -9.29 4.63 -0.03
CA ILE A 88 -9.07 5.89 -0.76
C ILE A 88 -7.58 6.07 -1.01
N SER A 89 -7.17 6.28 -2.26
CA SER A 89 -5.77 6.57 -2.56
C SER A 89 -5.32 7.89 -1.92
N ILE A 90 -4.13 7.89 -1.31
CA ILE A 90 -3.53 9.04 -0.63
C ILE A 90 -2.13 9.30 -1.16
N ARG A 91 -1.79 10.58 -1.36
CA ARG A 91 -0.46 11.02 -1.78
C ARG A 91 -0.03 12.32 -1.09
N VAL A 92 1.26 12.60 -1.11
CA VAL A 92 1.87 13.83 -0.59
C VAL A 92 2.48 14.61 -1.76
N PRO A 93 2.07 15.87 -2.01
CA PRO A 93 2.82 16.76 -2.89
C PRO A 93 4.11 17.19 -2.19
N VAL A 94 5.24 16.58 -2.56
CA VAL A 94 6.45 16.61 -1.71
C VAL A 94 7.08 17.99 -1.58
N LYS A 95 6.89 18.88 -2.57
CA LYS A 95 7.36 20.28 -2.50
C LYS A 95 6.70 21.07 -1.37
N GLU A 96 5.44 20.76 -1.07
CA GLU A 96 4.66 21.42 -0.02
C GLU A 96 4.81 20.74 1.34
N PHE A 97 5.36 19.52 1.37
CA PHE A 97 5.49 18.74 2.59
C PHE A 97 6.26 19.49 3.67
N ARG A 98 5.75 19.44 4.91
CA ARG A 98 6.42 19.97 6.09
C ARG A 98 6.40 18.93 7.20
N ALA A 99 7.57 18.37 7.50
CA ALA A 99 7.72 17.42 8.59
C ALA A 99 7.29 18.04 9.91
N SER A 100 6.43 17.36 10.67
CA SER A 100 5.96 17.76 12.00
C SER A 100 7.06 17.65 13.07
N LYS A 101 6.81 18.14 14.29
CA LYS A 101 7.76 18.01 15.41
C LYS A 101 8.06 16.54 15.74
N SER A 102 7.08 15.64 15.67
CA SER A 102 7.27 14.21 15.91
C SER A 102 8.04 13.54 14.77
N GLN A 103 7.75 13.89 13.51
CA GLN A 103 8.49 13.39 12.35
C GLN A 103 9.96 13.83 12.39
N ARG A 104 10.25 15.09 12.72
CA ARG A 104 11.64 15.57 12.91
C ARG A 104 12.36 14.85 14.06
N ARG A 105 11.63 14.49 15.13
CA ARG A 105 12.19 13.67 16.22
C ARG A 105 12.49 12.24 15.76
N CYS A 106 11.61 11.66 14.95
CA CYS A 106 11.80 10.34 14.36
C CYS A 106 13.05 10.30 13.45
N LEU A 107 13.27 11.34 12.62
CA LEU A 107 14.50 11.46 11.83
C LEU A 107 15.75 11.47 12.72
N ARG A 108 15.77 12.29 13.77
CA ARG A 108 16.92 12.37 14.69
C ARG A 108 17.16 11.10 15.49
N ARG A 109 16.13 10.29 15.76
CA ARG A 109 16.28 9.02 16.48
C ARG A 109 17.01 7.96 15.64
N ASN A 110 17.00 8.12 14.33
CA ASN A 110 17.48 7.15 13.36
C ASN A 110 18.64 7.73 12.52
N ASP A 111 19.34 8.74 13.04
CA ASP A 111 20.49 9.35 12.37
C ASP A 111 21.70 8.42 12.33
N ASP A 112 21.70 7.40 13.18
CA ASP A 112 22.67 6.30 13.22
C ASP A 112 22.49 5.29 12.08
N LEU A 113 21.33 5.28 11.42
CA LEU A 113 21.03 4.29 10.39
C LEU A 113 21.65 4.63 9.05
N ARG A 114 22.21 3.62 8.39
CA ARG A 114 22.61 3.69 6.99
C ARG A 114 21.43 3.30 6.10
N VAL A 115 21.09 4.16 5.15
CA VAL A 115 20.07 3.87 4.12
C VAL A 115 20.75 3.74 2.77
N ALA A 116 20.61 2.58 2.12
CA ALA A 116 21.04 2.35 0.74
C ALA A 116 19.81 2.16 -0.16
N ILE A 117 19.93 2.57 -1.42
CA ILE A 117 18.88 2.40 -2.44
C ILE A 117 19.47 1.60 -3.59
N GLY A 118 18.79 0.55 -4.02
CA GLY A 118 19.25 -0.33 -5.09
C GLY A 118 18.11 -1.07 -5.79
N PRO A 119 18.43 -1.96 -6.75
CA PRO A 119 17.43 -2.87 -7.30
C PRO A 119 16.87 -3.80 -6.21
N PRO A 120 15.60 -4.22 -6.31
CA PRO A 120 15.03 -5.22 -5.43
C PRO A 120 15.62 -6.59 -5.77
N GLU A 121 16.43 -7.14 -4.87
CA GLU A 121 17.06 -8.45 -5.02
C GLU A 121 16.75 -9.31 -3.79
N PRO A 122 15.92 -10.36 -3.93
CA PRO A 122 15.58 -11.21 -2.79
C PRO A 122 16.78 -12.05 -2.39
N ASP A 123 17.02 -12.17 -1.09
CA ASP A 123 18.01 -13.08 -0.52
C ASP A 123 17.57 -13.64 0.83
N ALA A 124 18.40 -14.50 1.41
CA ALA A 124 18.10 -15.14 2.68
C ALA A 124 17.99 -14.14 3.86
N GLU A 125 18.78 -13.06 3.87
CA GLU A 125 18.74 -12.04 4.94
C GLU A 125 17.40 -11.30 4.91
N ARG A 126 16.97 -10.85 3.72
CA ARG A 126 15.67 -10.17 3.51
C ARG A 126 14.50 -11.08 3.82
N PHE A 127 14.56 -12.33 3.36
CA PHE A 127 13.49 -13.29 3.62
C PHE A 127 13.36 -13.60 5.12
N ALA A 128 14.47 -13.76 5.84
CA ALA A 128 14.43 -13.96 7.28
C ALA A 128 13.81 -12.77 8.02
N LEU A 129 14.14 -11.54 7.62
CA LEU A 129 13.54 -10.33 8.17
C LEU A 129 12.03 -10.25 7.87
N TYR A 130 11.63 -10.57 6.64
CA TYR A 130 10.23 -10.62 6.24
C TYR A 130 9.43 -11.66 7.05
N GLN A 131 9.97 -12.87 7.21
CA GLN A 131 9.34 -13.92 8.02
C GLN A 131 9.18 -13.47 9.48
N LYS A 132 10.21 -12.84 10.06
CA LYS A 132 10.15 -12.28 11.42
C LYS A 132 9.03 -11.25 11.54
N TYR A 133 8.96 -10.32 10.59
CA TYR A 133 7.93 -9.28 10.54
C TYR A 133 6.51 -9.87 10.43
N VAL A 134 6.25 -10.72 9.44
CA VAL A 134 4.92 -11.29 9.19
C VAL A 134 4.46 -12.15 10.38
N THR A 135 5.35 -12.92 11.00
CA THR A 135 5.01 -13.75 12.15
C THR A 135 4.46 -12.93 13.32
N GLN A 136 5.05 -11.77 13.60
CA GLN A 136 4.57 -10.89 14.67
C GLN A 136 3.24 -10.23 14.33
N TRP A 137 3.03 -9.83 13.07
CA TRP A 137 1.83 -9.10 12.66
C TRP A 137 0.61 -10.00 12.46
N HIS A 138 0.81 -11.21 11.94
CA HIS A 138 -0.29 -12.11 11.58
C HIS A 138 -0.48 -13.26 12.57
N GLY A 139 0.43 -13.43 13.55
CA GLY A 139 0.38 -14.51 14.52
C GLY A 139 0.55 -15.92 13.93
N LYS A 140 0.93 -16.00 12.65
CA LYS A 140 1.20 -17.23 11.90
C LYS A 140 2.49 -17.07 11.10
N LYS A 141 3.26 -18.15 10.98
CA LYS A 141 4.47 -18.12 10.17
C LYS A 141 4.08 -18.23 8.70
N PRO A 142 4.78 -17.55 7.77
CA PRO A 142 4.61 -17.81 6.34
C PRO A 142 4.76 -19.30 5.98
N ALA A 143 5.55 -20.05 6.77
CA ALA A 143 5.72 -21.50 6.63
C ALA A 143 4.47 -22.36 6.90
N ASP A 144 3.37 -21.75 7.35
CA ASP A 144 2.08 -22.43 7.55
C ASP A 144 1.19 -22.38 6.29
N ASP A 145 1.67 -21.74 5.20
CA ASP A 145 1.01 -21.70 3.89
C ASP A 145 1.32 -22.99 3.09
N PRO A 146 0.33 -23.61 2.39
CA PRO A 146 0.59 -24.71 1.47
C PRO A 146 1.52 -24.39 0.30
N GLU A 147 1.72 -23.11 -0.05
CA GLU A 147 2.69 -22.65 -1.05
C GLU A 147 4.11 -22.51 -0.48
N ASP A 148 5.16 -22.55 -1.33
CA ASP A 148 6.53 -22.27 -0.91
C ASP A 148 6.61 -20.82 -0.38
N PRO A 149 6.88 -20.58 0.91
CA PRO A 149 6.83 -19.25 1.48
C PRO A 149 7.87 -18.29 0.89
N TYR A 150 8.98 -18.81 0.38
CA TYR A 150 9.99 -18.00 -0.31
C TYR A 150 9.51 -17.60 -1.70
N GLU A 151 8.85 -18.50 -2.44
CA GLU A 151 8.25 -18.20 -3.73
C GLU A 151 7.13 -17.15 -3.58
N SER A 152 6.23 -17.30 -2.60
CA SER A 152 5.19 -16.30 -2.33
C SER A 152 5.78 -14.94 -1.95
N PHE A 153 6.90 -14.90 -1.20
CA PHE A 153 7.65 -13.67 -0.91
C PHE A 153 8.21 -13.01 -2.17
N CYS A 154 8.84 -13.80 -3.05
CA CYS A 154 9.36 -13.34 -4.33
C CYS A 154 8.24 -12.80 -5.23
N SER A 155 7.17 -13.57 -5.41
CA SER A 155 6.03 -13.19 -6.23
C SER A 155 5.33 -11.94 -5.70
N PHE A 156 5.20 -11.81 -4.38
CA PHE A 156 4.53 -10.67 -3.74
C PHE A 156 5.34 -9.36 -3.87
N LEU A 157 6.66 -9.41 -3.66
CA LEU A 157 7.48 -8.20 -3.49
C LEU A 157 8.49 -7.92 -4.62
N TYR A 158 9.02 -8.96 -5.26
CA TYR A 158 10.16 -8.84 -6.19
C TYR A 158 9.76 -9.06 -7.66
N GLU A 159 8.67 -9.77 -7.92
CA GLU A 159 8.10 -9.82 -9.26
C GLU A 159 7.28 -8.57 -9.56
N SER A 160 7.95 -7.53 -10.06
CA SER A 160 7.29 -6.27 -10.38
C SER A 160 7.09 -6.06 -11.88
N PRO A 161 5.91 -5.58 -12.32
CA PRO A 161 5.70 -5.16 -13.68
C PRO A 161 6.18 -3.73 -13.93
N VAL A 162 6.72 -3.03 -12.93
CA VAL A 162 7.10 -1.61 -13.03
C VAL A 162 8.50 -1.40 -12.48
N ASP A 163 9.12 -0.27 -12.86
CA ASP A 163 10.43 0.12 -12.32
C ASP A 163 10.34 0.23 -10.80
N THR A 164 11.07 -0.64 -10.10
CA THR A 164 10.99 -0.81 -8.65
C THR A 164 12.37 -0.62 -8.04
N VAL A 165 12.41 0.04 -6.88
CA VAL A 165 13.62 0.23 -6.08
C VAL A 165 13.39 -0.29 -4.67
N GLU A 166 14.48 -0.72 -4.05
CA GLU A 166 14.52 -1.18 -2.67
C GLU A 166 15.33 -0.21 -1.81
N TYR A 167 14.75 0.22 -0.69
CA TYR A 167 15.42 0.93 0.39
C TYR A 167 15.85 -0.07 1.46
N GLN A 168 17.14 -0.09 1.76
CA GLN A 168 17.75 -0.98 2.76
C GLN A 168 18.18 -0.16 3.97
N TYR A 169 17.61 -0.48 5.12
CA TYR A 169 17.89 0.20 6.39
C TYR A 169 18.78 -0.70 7.23
N ARG A 170 20.03 -0.27 7.45
CA ARG A 170 21.01 -1.01 8.24
C ARG A 170 21.42 -0.22 9.49
N ASP A 171 21.59 -0.93 10.61
CA ASP A 171 22.16 -0.35 11.83
C ASP A 171 23.68 -0.13 11.70
N GLN A 172 24.31 0.46 12.72
CA GLN A 172 25.75 0.72 12.73
C GLN A 172 26.60 -0.55 12.66
N GLY A 173 26.06 -1.70 13.09
CA GLY A 173 26.71 -3.00 12.98
C GLY A 173 26.57 -3.62 11.59
N GLY A 174 25.84 -2.97 10.67
CA GLY A 174 25.59 -3.44 9.32
C GLY A 174 24.44 -4.42 9.19
N ARG A 175 23.71 -4.72 10.27
CA ARG A 175 22.56 -5.64 10.25
C ARG A 175 21.38 -4.98 9.54
N LEU A 176 20.70 -5.72 8.66
CA LEU A 176 19.47 -5.26 8.02
C LEU A 176 18.31 -5.24 9.02
N ILE A 177 17.72 -4.06 9.23
CA ILE A 177 16.61 -3.86 10.19
C ILE A 177 15.33 -3.36 9.51
N GLY A 178 15.37 -3.03 8.23
CA GLY A 178 14.19 -2.59 7.49
C GLY A 178 14.42 -2.66 5.99
N VAL A 179 13.34 -2.92 5.26
CA VAL A 179 13.29 -2.93 3.80
C VAL A 179 12.01 -2.25 3.33
N GLY A 180 12.15 -1.27 2.44
CA GLY A 180 11.05 -0.60 1.74
C GLY A 180 11.08 -0.89 0.25
N ILE A 181 9.99 -1.44 -0.29
CA ILE A 181 9.80 -1.66 -1.72
C ILE A 181 8.96 -0.51 -2.27
N CYS A 182 9.50 0.21 -3.27
CA CYS A 182 8.84 1.36 -3.88
C CYS A 182 8.83 1.27 -5.41
N ASP A 183 7.71 1.67 -6.01
CA ASP A 183 7.59 1.85 -7.46
C ASP A 183 7.97 3.27 -7.85
N LEU A 184 8.72 3.39 -8.93
CA LEU A 184 9.28 4.64 -9.43
C LEU A 184 8.63 5.04 -10.76
N SER A 185 8.27 6.31 -10.87
CA SER A 185 7.97 6.97 -12.14
C SER A 185 8.50 8.41 -12.11
N PRO A 186 8.61 9.08 -13.27
CA PRO A 186 8.99 10.50 -13.30
C PRO A 186 8.06 11.40 -12.48
N GLN A 187 6.81 10.99 -12.26
CA GLN A 187 5.81 11.77 -11.52
C GLN A 187 5.59 11.29 -10.08
N SER A 188 6.02 10.08 -9.74
CA SER A 188 5.68 9.51 -8.43
C SER A 188 6.67 8.48 -7.93
N LEU A 189 6.90 8.49 -6.62
CA LEU A 189 7.39 7.33 -5.86
C LEU A 189 6.22 6.74 -5.08
N SER A 190 5.98 5.43 -5.15
CA SER A 190 4.86 4.78 -4.47
C SER A 190 5.36 3.67 -3.56
N SER A 191 5.12 3.79 -2.26
CA SER A 191 5.43 2.71 -1.32
C SER A 191 4.50 1.53 -1.55
N VAL A 192 5.09 0.38 -1.85
CA VAL A 192 4.37 -0.87 -2.08
C VAL A 192 4.26 -1.64 -0.78
N TYR A 193 5.40 -1.86 -0.12
CA TYR A 193 5.46 -2.60 1.13
C TYR A 193 6.68 -2.20 1.96
N PHE A 194 6.53 -2.24 3.28
CA PHE A 194 7.62 -1.99 4.21
C PHE A 194 7.59 -3.04 5.32
N TYR A 195 8.67 -3.81 5.45
CA TYR A 195 8.87 -4.77 6.52
C TYR A 195 10.15 -4.44 7.28
N HIS A 196 10.15 -4.69 8.58
CA HIS A 196 11.25 -4.29 9.46
C HIS A 196 11.40 -5.23 10.63
N ASP A 197 12.52 -5.11 11.33
CA ASP A 197 12.77 -5.87 12.53
C ASP A 197 11.82 -5.38 13.62
N PRO A 198 10.87 -6.21 14.09
CA PRO A 198 9.92 -5.77 15.10
C PRO A 198 10.55 -5.43 16.46
N ASP A 199 11.74 -5.95 16.75
CA ASP A 199 12.50 -5.63 17.98
C ASP A 199 12.95 -4.15 17.96
N GLU A 200 13.01 -3.54 16.77
CA GLU A 200 13.34 -2.13 16.55
C GLU A 200 12.09 -1.22 16.53
N SER A 201 10.93 -1.71 16.99
CA SER A 201 9.66 -0.95 16.98
C SER A 201 9.75 0.43 17.66
N HIS A 202 10.58 0.57 18.70
CA HIS A 202 10.84 1.82 19.41
C HIS A 202 11.40 2.94 18.50
N ARG A 203 12.01 2.58 17.36
CA ARG A 203 12.56 3.50 16.37
C ARG A 203 11.51 4.19 15.50
N SER A 204 10.33 3.58 15.37
CA SER A 204 9.27 4.00 14.44
C SER A 204 9.70 3.94 12.98
N LEU A 205 10.31 2.81 12.57
CA LEU A 205 10.95 2.66 11.26
C LEU A 205 10.02 2.91 10.06
N GLY A 206 8.72 2.60 10.15
CA GLY A 206 7.77 2.93 9.08
C GLY A 206 7.60 4.44 8.85
N THR A 207 7.60 5.24 9.93
CA THR A 207 7.60 6.70 9.80
C THR A 207 8.93 7.21 9.26
N PHE A 208 10.04 6.61 9.71
CA PHE A 208 11.36 6.96 9.19
C PHE A 208 11.46 6.68 7.68
N SER A 209 11.01 5.51 7.22
CA SER A 209 11.00 5.10 5.81
C SER A 209 10.26 6.11 4.95
N ALA A 210 9.02 6.44 5.32
CA ALA A 210 8.23 7.42 4.57
C ALA A 210 8.89 8.81 4.51
N LEU A 211 9.54 9.25 5.59
CA LEU A 211 10.27 10.53 5.59
C LEU A 211 11.52 10.49 4.70
N ARG A 212 12.21 9.35 4.64
CA ARG A 212 13.36 9.14 3.73
C ARG A 212 12.91 9.09 2.28
N GLU A 213 11.82 8.40 1.98
CA GLU A 213 11.21 8.30 0.65
C GLU A 213 10.71 9.67 0.15
N ILE A 214 10.06 10.47 1.02
CA ILE A 214 9.69 11.85 0.69
C ILE A 214 10.93 12.71 0.41
N GLY A 215 11.99 12.55 1.22
CA GLY A 215 13.26 13.24 1.00
C GLY A 215 13.88 12.90 -0.36
N ASP A 216 13.91 11.61 -0.71
CA ASP A 216 14.43 11.13 -2.00
C ASP A 216 13.59 11.64 -3.17
N CYS A 217 12.26 11.77 -3.01
CA CYS A 217 11.42 12.43 -4.02
C CYS A 217 11.85 13.88 -4.26
N ILE A 218 12.14 14.63 -3.18
CA ILE A 218 12.58 16.03 -3.28
C ILE A 218 13.93 16.10 -4.00
N ASP A 219 14.89 15.26 -3.61
CA ASP A 219 16.24 15.24 -4.19
C ASP A 219 16.22 14.88 -5.69
N ARG A 220 15.29 14.00 -6.09
CA ARG A 220 15.11 13.57 -7.49
C ARG A 220 14.16 14.47 -8.30
N GLY A 221 13.50 15.45 -7.68
CA GLY A 221 12.50 16.29 -8.34
C GLY A 221 11.18 15.58 -8.66
N ILE A 222 10.88 14.44 -8.03
CA ILE A 222 9.64 13.69 -8.17
C ILE A 222 8.52 14.41 -7.39
N PRO A 223 7.39 14.78 -8.02
CA PRO A 223 6.43 15.68 -7.41
C PRO A 223 5.52 15.04 -6.35
N TYR A 224 5.25 13.74 -6.45
CA TYR A 224 4.27 13.07 -5.60
C TYR A 224 4.83 11.81 -4.93
N TYR A 225 4.50 11.65 -3.66
CA TYR A 225 4.77 10.42 -2.92
C TYR A 225 3.46 9.72 -2.56
N TYR A 226 3.26 8.50 -3.06
CA TYR A 226 2.03 7.72 -2.88
C TYR A 226 2.19 6.77 -1.69
N LEU A 227 1.28 6.90 -0.72
CA LEU A 227 1.30 6.12 0.53
C LEU A 227 0.38 4.88 0.45
N GLY A 228 -0.06 4.47 -0.75
CA GLY A 228 -1.04 3.40 -0.91
C GLY A 228 -2.49 3.86 -0.74
N TYR A 229 -3.33 3.03 -0.13
CA TYR A 229 -4.69 3.40 0.31
C TYR A 229 -4.64 3.94 1.74
N TRP A 230 -5.47 4.93 2.04
CA TRP A 230 -5.91 5.32 3.37
C TRP A 230 -7.33 4.81 3.52
N VAL A 231 -7.59 4.07 4.61
CA VAL A 231 -8.89 3.47 4.88
C VAL A 231 -9.55 4.23 6.01
N ASP A 232 -10.64 4.93 5.70
CA ASP A 232 -11.43 5.62 6.73
C ASP A 232 -11.89 4.61 7.80
N GLN A 233 -11.84 5.01 9.06
CA GLN A 233 -12.21 4.19 10.22
C GLN A 233 -11.25 3.00 10.49
N CYS A 234 -10.09 2.93 9.82
CA CYS A 234 -9.07 1.93 10.09
C CYS A 234 -7.87 2.56 10.84
N THR A 235 -7.74 2.29 12.14
CA THR A 235 -6.72 2.91 13.00
C THR A 235 -5.29 2.62 12.56
N THR A 236 -5.04 1.42 12.02
CA THR A 236 -3.72 1.04 11.50
C THR A 236 -3.32 1.82 10.24
N MET A 237 -4.28 2.45 9.57
CA MET A 237 -4.09 3.22 8.34
C MET A 237 -4.14 4.74 8.56
N ASP A 238 -4.52 5.18 9.75
CA ASP A 238 -4.73 6.60 10.05
C ASP A 238 -3.43 7.41 10.01
N TYR A 239 -2.29 6.77 10.29
CA TYR A 239 -0.98 7.44 10.28
C TYR A 239 -0.65 8.13 8.94
N LYS A 240 -1.21 7.66 7.82
CA LYS A 240 -0.96 8.24 6.49
C LYS A 240 -1.49 9.67 6.37
N SER A 241 -2.50 10.03 7.17
CA SER A 241 -3.03 11.40 7.23
C SER A 241 -2.11 12.38 7.97
N SER A 242 -1.08 11.87 8.67
CA SER A 242 -0.12 12.69 9.42
C SER A 242 0.94 13.36 8.55
N TYR A 243 1.10 12.94 7.29
CA TYR A 243 1.99 13.59 6.33
C TYR A 243 1.24 14.77 5.70
N LYS A 244 1.67 16.00 5.97
CA LYS A 244 0.93 17.21 5.58
C LYS A 244 1.73 18.14 4.66
N PRO A 245 1.07 18.78 3.67
CA PRO A 245 -0.29 18.46 3.22
C PRO A 245 -0.33 17.07 2.57
N HIS A 246 -1.48 16.41 2.61
CA HIS A 246 -1.75 15.22 1.80
C HIS A 246 -3.01 15.46 0.97
N GLN A 247 -3.05 14.76 -0.16
CA GLN A 247 -4.18 14.72 -1.07
C GLN A 247 -4.83 13.34 -1.03
N ILE A 248 -6.15 13.31 -1.17
CA ILE A 248 -6.91 12.09 -1.40
C ILE A 248 -7.55 12.10 -2.78
N LEU A 249 -7.70 10.93 -3.38
CA LEU A 249 -8.39 10.77 -4.65
C LEU A 249 -9.91 10.74 -4.42
N HIS A 250 -10.62 11.70 -5.00
CA HIS A 250 -12.07 11.76 -4.89
C HIS A 250 -12.78 10.89 -5.94
N PRO A 251 -14.08 10.59 -5.71
CA PRO A 251 -14.91 9.82 -6.63
C PRO A 251 -14.97 10.36 -8.07
N ASP A 252 -14.74 11.65 -8.28
CA ASP A 252 -14.71 12.30 -9.60
C ASP A 252 -13.33 12.22 -10.29
N GLY A 253 -12.36 11.50 -9.70
CA GLY A 253 -11.00 11.37 -10.22
C GLY A 253 -10.10 12.56 -9.92
N ILE A 254 -10.54 13.50 -9.07
CA ILE A 254 -9.76 14.70 -8.76
C ILE A 254 -9.07 14.54 -7.40
N TRP A 255 -7.78 14.80 -7.38
CA TRP A 255 -7.01 14.90 -6.14
C TRP A 255 -7.31 16.21 -5.41
N ARG A 256 -7.63 16.14 -4.12
CA ARG A 256 -7.87 17.33 -3.28
C ARG A 256 -7.12 17.23 -1.97
N ASN A 257 -6.64 18.36 -1.48
CA ASN A 257 -6.04 18.46 -0.14
C ASN A 257 -7.09 18.08 0.91
N ARG A 258 -6.67 17.32 1.91
CA ARG A 258 -7.54 16.95 3.01
C ARG A 258 -7.06 17.58 4.31
N GLY A 259 -8.01 18.21 5.04
CA GLY A 259 -7.70 18.96 6.25
C GLY A 259 -7.04 20.32 5.99
N ALA A 260 -7.29 20.90 4.81
CA ALA A 260 -7.09 22.31 4.52
C ALA A 260 -8.44 23.04 4.69
N ASP A 261 -8.93 23.05 5.93
CA ASP A 261 -9.93 23.96 6.47
C ASP A 261 -9.39 24.46 7.82
#